data_AF-A0A9P7F9R2-F1
#
_entry.id   AF-A0A9P7F9R2-F1
#
_cell.length_a   1.000
_cell.length_b   1.000
_cell.length_c   1.000
_cell.angle_alpha   90.00
_cell.angle_beta   90.00
_cell.angle_gamma   90.00
#
_symmetry.space_group_name_H-M   'P 1'
#
loop_
_entity.id
_entity.type
_entity.pdbx_description
1 polymer ?
#
loop_
_entity_poly.entity_id
_entity_poly.type
_entity_poly.pdbx_seq_one_letter_code
_entity_poly.pdbx_strand_id
1 'polypeptide(L)'
;MSTRRVTRAKNATQHPGIPDITPKKKHRTAEEVAAELQSKLDAKEEKERTKRAGIKRVAKYEKKQADQDVVTDATPKCVHTVQRVADSYRSFIGSAAIAIIIAYLESQETLKHSDDNRVEFATYTLDKLRFLYKKANSDNKSKFRRLYQGAFVVQTFGAHFTAINGARKIHGLEKPGENLNPVGGLALSCAAVERALTLIATRTITIEMVLTAKGKSIPLPKTLNHSTGKVSNRQTGFNDVTWGSSTRSYEFSKKSHRSGNDRAVDDAVDDEDLDECAQLMDISESESGSEDSDHTIGSDAE
;
A
#
# COMPACT_ATOMS: atom_id res chain seq x y z
N MET A 1 -45.04 -20.62 -44.32
CA MET A 1 -44.12 -19.52 -44.67
C MET A 1 -42.74 -20.13 -44.93
N SER A 2 -42.27 -20.13 -46.17
CA SER A 2 -41.04 -20.83 -46.58
C SER A 2 -39.81 -19.99 -46.22
N THR A 3 -38.99 -20.47 -45.28
CA THR A 3 -37.76 -19.80 -44.84
C THR A 3 -36.67 -19.94 -45.90
N ARG A 4 -36.25 -18.80 -46.49
CA ARG A 4 -35.18 -18.71 -47.48
C ARG A 4 -33.85 -19.13 -46.84
N ARG A 5 -33.18 -20.14 -47.40
CA ARG A 5 -31.83 -20.55 -46.96
C ARG A 5 -30.84 -19.42 -47.24
N VAL A 6 -30.28 -18.85 -46.19
CA VAL A 6 -29.20 -17.86 -46.26
C VAL A 6 -27.87 -18.62 -46.21
N THR A 7 -27.01 -18.44 -47.21
CA THR A 7 -25.65 -18.99 -47.22
C THR A 7 -24.71 -18.15 -46.35
N ARG A 8 -23.66 -18.75 -45.79
CA ARG A 8 -22.63 -18.03 -45.03
C ARG A 8 -21.99 -16.96 -45.93
N ALA A 9 -21.81 -15.75 -45.40
CA ALA A 9 -21.23 -14.61 -46.14
C ALA A 9 -19.86 -14.91 -46.79
N LYS A 10 -19.08 -15.85 -46.23
CA LYS A 10 -17.79 -16.29 -46.79
C LYS A 10 -17.90 -16.99 -48.16
N ASN A 11 -19.07 -17.52 -48.51
CA ASN A 11 -19.30 -18.16 -49.81
C ASN A 11 -19.62 -17.15 -50.92
N ALA A 12 -19.96 -15.90 -50.59
CA ALA A 12 -20.30 -14.89 -51.60
C ALA A 12 -19.10 -14.52 -52.48
N THR A 13 -17.88 -14.67 -51.98
CA THR A 13 -16.63 -14.32 -52.67
C THR A 13 -15.88 -15.52 -53.26
N GLN A 14 -16.33 -16.75 -53.02
CA GLN A 14 -15.76 -17.96 -53.63
C GLN A 14 -16.52 -18.30 -54.91
N HIS A 15 -16.06 -17.79 -56.05
CA HIS A 15 -16.61 -18.14 -57.35
C HIS A 15 -16.26 -19.59 -57.70
N PRO A 16 -17.23 -20.46 -58.03
CA PRO A 16 -16.95 -21.79 -58.51
C PRO A 16 -16.37 -21.69 -59.93
N GLY A 17 -15.07 -21.91 -60.08
CA GLY A 17 -14.44 -22.10 -61.40
C GLY A 17 -13.21 -21.23 -61.70
N ILE A 18 -12.80 -20.32 -60.81
CA ILE A 18 -11.49 -19.66 -60.96
C ILE A 18 -10.44 -20.58 -60.33
N PRO A 19 -9.47 -21.12 -61.10
CA PRO A 19 -8.39 -21.91 -60.54
C PRO A 19 -7.66 -21.06 -59.50
N ASP A 20 -7.39 -21.61 -58.32
CA ASP A 20 -6.57 -20.94 -57.32
C ASP A 20 -5.13 -20.85 -57.86
N ILE A 21 -4.83 -19.76 -58.59
CA ILE A 21 -3.50 -19.48 -59.18
C ILE A 21 -2.57 -18.87 -58.12
N THR A 22 -2.99 -18.82 -56.85
CA THR A 22 -2.05 -18.48 -55.80
C THR A 22 -0.97 -19.56 -55.77
N PRO A 23 0.33 -19.20 -55.80
CA PRO A 23 1.39 -20.19 -55.75
C PRO A 23 1.21 -20.97 -54.45
N LYS A 24 0.86 -22.26 -54.58
CA LYS A 24 0.73 -23.18 -53.44
C LYS A 24 1.98 -22.98 -52.60
N LYS A 25 1.80 -22.55 -51.34
CA LYS A 25 2.92 -22.32 -50.41
C LYS A 25 3.85 -23.51 -50.51
N LYS A 26 5.11 -23.25 -50.88
CA LYS A 26 6.15 -24.28 -50.98
C LYS A 26 6.09 -25.09 -49.69
N HIS A 27 5.94 -26.41 -49.83
CA HIS A 27 5.98 -27.29 -48.68
C HIS A 27 7.32 -27.05 -47.97
N ARG A 28 7.24 -26.77 -46.66
CA ARG A 28 8.43 -26.56 -45.83
C ARG A 28 9.38 -27.72 -46.03
N THR A 29 10.63 -27.41 -46.30
CA THR A 29 11.65 -28.45 -46.44
C THR A 29 11.92 -29.09 -45.08
N ALA A 30 12.39 -30.34 -45.06
CA ALA A 30 12.70 -31.03 -43.82
C ALA A 30 13.74 -30.26 -42.97
N GLU A 31 14.66 -29.56 -43.64
CA GLU A 31 15.66 -28.70 -43.03
C GLU A 31 15.05 -27.47 -42.34
N GLU A 32 14.06 -26.81 -42.96
CA GLU A 32 13.34 -25.68 -42.33
C GLU A 32 12.58 -26.12 -41.08
N VAL A 33 11.97 -27.32 -41.10
CA VAL A 33 11.26 -27.87 -39.94
C VAL A 33 12.23 -28.23 -38.81
N ALA A 34 13.40 -28.78 -39.14
CA ALA A 34 14.45 -29.09 -38.16
C ALA A 34 15.02 -27.83 -37.50
N ALA A 35 15.29 -26.77 -38.29
CA ALA A 35 15.76 -25.48 -37.76
C ALA A 35 14.70 -24.81 -36.86
N GLU A 36 13.41 -24.88 -37.22
CA GLU A 36 12.33 -24.34 -36.39
C GLU A 36 12.19 -25.12 -35.07
N LEU A 37 12.36 -26.45 -35.07
CA LEU A 37 12.35 -27.25 -33.85
C LEU A 37 13.53 -26.93 -32.94
N GLN A 38 14.74 -26.77 -33.50
CA GLN A 38 15.91 -26.41 -32.72
C GLN A 38 15.75 -25.05 -32.04
N SER A 39 15.30 -24.03 -32.79
CA SER A 39 15.06 -22.69 -32.21
C SER A 39 14.01 -22.68 -31.09
N LYS A 40 12.99 -23.56 -31.17
CA LYS A 40 11.99 -23.73 -30.11
C LYS A 40 12.56 -24.40 -28.86
N LEU A 41 13.48 -25.35 -29.02
CA LEU A 41 14.17 -26.00 -27.91
C LEU A 41 15.12 -25.02 -27.21
N ASP A 42 15.94 -24.30 -27.96
CA ASP A 42 16.87 -23.30 -27.42
C ASP A 42 16.11 -22.21 -26.66
N ALA A 43 14.99 -21.71 -27.21
CA ALA A 43 14.13 -20.73 -26.54
C ALA A 43 13.46 -21.28 -25.27
N LYS A 44 13.18 -22.59 -25.21
CA LYS A 44 12.64 -23.24 -24.01
C LYS A 44 13.71 -23.36 -22.94
N GLU A 45 14.92 -23.77 -23.31
CA GLU A 45 16.06 -23.88 -22.39
C GLU A 45 16.48 -22.51 -21.83
N GLU A 46 16.48 -21.46 -22.65
CA GLU A 46 16.77 -20.10 -22.18
C GLU A 46 15.71 -19.60 -21.18
N LYS A 47 14.43 -19.89 -21.43
CA LYS A 47 13.34 -19.62 -20.48
C LYS A 47 13.50 -20.40 -19.17
N GLU A 48 13.98 -21.63 -19.20
CA GLU A 48 14.27 -22.38 -17.98
C GLU A 48 15.49 -21.84 -17.23
N ARG A 49 16.55 -21.46 -17.95
CA ARG A 49 17.76 -20.88 -17.35
C ARG A 49 17.45 -19.56 -16.64
N THR A 50 16.65 -18.70 -17.26
CA THR A 50 16.21 -17.43 -16.65
C THR A 50 15.33 -17.66 -15.41
N LYS A 51 14.41 -18.64 -15.43
CA LYS A 51 13.64 -19.06 -14.26
C LYS A 51 14.54 -19.55 -13.12
N ARG A 52 15.49 -20.46 -13.41
CA ARG A 52 16.45 -20.99 -12.41
C ARG A 52 17.33 -19.87 -11.83
N ALA A 53 17.79 -18.93 -12.65
CA ALA A 53 18.55 -17.77 -12.18
C ALA A 53 17.71 -16.83 -11.29
N GLY A 54 16.42 -16.65 -11.61
CA GLY A 54 15.45 -15.95 -10.75
C GLY A 54 15.34 -16.61 -9.37
N ILE A 55 15.06 -17.91 -9.33
CA ILE A 55 14.95 -18.69 -8.09
C ILE A 55 16.23 -18.60 -7.25
N LYS A 56 17.40 -18.73 -7.90
CA LYS A 56 18.71 -18.65 -7.22
C LYS A 56 18.98 -17.27 -6.61
N ARG A 57 18.50 -16.18 -7.23
CA ARG A 57 18.59 -14.82 -6.66
C ARG A 57 17.71 -14.67 -5.43
N VAL A 58 16.48 -15.16 -5.48
CA VAL A 58 15.54 -15.11 -4.35
C VAL A 58 16.10 -15.91 -3.16
N ALA A 59 16.54 -17.17 -3.40
CA ALA A 59 17.12 -18.02 -2.35
C ALA A 59 18.36 -17.40 -1.68
N LYS A 60 19.20 -16.68 -2.45
CA LYS A 60 20.36 -15.96 -1.90
C LYS A 60 19.93 -14.81 -0.98
N TYR A 61 18.88 -14.08 -1.35
CA TYR A 61 18.34 -12.98 -0.55
C TYR A 61 17.74 -13.49 0.76
N GLU A 62 17.01 -14.60 0.69
CA GLU A 62 16.37 -15.23 1.85
C GLU A 62 17.38 -15.86 2.81
N LYS A 63 18.44 -16.51 2.31
CA LYS A 63 19.53 -17.00 3.17
C LYS A 63 20.21 -15.86 3.94
N LYS A 64 20.47 -14.74 3.27
CA LYS A 64 21.03 -13.55 3.91
C LYS A 64 20.13 -13.01 5.04
N GLN A 65 18.81 -13.15 4.92
CA GLN A 65 17.86 -12.80 5.99
C GLN A 65 17.96 -13.76 7.18
N ALA A 66 18.03 -15.07 6.93
CA ALA A 66 18.15 -16.06 8.00
C ALA A 66 19.44 -15.89 8.82
N ASP A 67 20.56 -15.60 8.15
CA ASP A 67 21.84 -15.34 8.81
C ASP A 67 21.79 -14.06 9.67
N GLN A 68 21.02 -13.04 9.23
CA GLN A 68 20.82 -11.81 9.99
C GLN A 68 19.97 -12.03 11.26
N ASP A 69 18.97 -12.92 11.19
CA ASP A 69 18.13 -13.29 12.34
C ASP A 69 18.94 -14.04 13.43
N VAL A 70 20.01 -14.78 13.07
CA VAL A 70 20.89 -15.48 14.04
C VAL A 70 21.83 -14.52 14.78
N VAL A 71 22.26 -13.44 14.13
CA VAL A 71 23.19 -12.45 14.73
C VAL A 71 22.49 -11.56 15.75
N THR A 72 21.16 -11.40 15.66
CA THR A 72 20.39 -10.57 16.60
C THR A 72 20.23 -11.16 18.00
N ASP A 73 20.55 -12.44 18.25
CA ASP A 73 20.31 -13.11 19.54
C ASP A 73 21.37 -12.85 20.64
N ALA A 74 22.46 -12.14 20.35
CA ALA A 74 23.63 -12.07 21.24
C ALA A 74 23.73 -10.82 22.15
N THR A 75 22.69 -9.97 22.29
CA THR A 75 22.78 -8.79 23.18
C THR A 75 21.46 -8.44 23.88
N PRO A 76 21.22 -8.87 25.14
CA PRO A 76 19.88 -8.89 25.74
C PRO A 76 19.21 -7.51 25.93
N LYS A 77 19.99 -6.42 26.11
CA LYS A 77 19.42 -5.06 26.25
C LYS A 77 19.09 -4.39 24.92
N CYS A 78 19.81 -4.74 23.84
CA CYS A 78 19.54 -4.24 22.49
C CYS A 78 18.38 -5.00 21.85
N VAL A 79 18.23 -6.30 22.15
CA VAL A 79 17.12 -7.13 21.64
C VAL A 79 15.77 -6.60 22.08
N HIS A 80 15.56 -6.29 23.37
CA HIS A 80 14.26 -5.78 23.83
C HIS A 80 13.90 -4.40 23.25
N THR A 81 14.87 -3.51 23.06
CA THR A 81 14.61 -2.19 22.44
C THR A 81 14.38 -2.32 20.94
N VAL A 82 15.17 -3.14 20.23
CA VAL A 82 14.97 -3.45 18.81
C VAL A 82 13.63 -4.14 18.59
N GLN A 83 13.26 -5.09 19.45
CA GLN A 83 11.99 -5.80 19.38
C GLN A 83 10.80 -4.87 19.66
N ARG A 84 10.87 -3.98 20.67
CA ARG A 84 9.80 -2.99 20.88
C ARG A 84 9.67 -2.02 19.71
N VAL A 85 10.78 -1.53 19.16
CA VAL A 85 10.77 -0.61 18.00
C VAL A 85 10.24 -1.32 16.74
N ALA A 86 10.69 -2.54 16.47
CA ALA A 86 10.33 -3.30 15.28
C ALA A 86 8.89 -3.85 15.37
N ASP A 87 8.52 -4.48 16.48
CA ASP A 87 7.29 -5.24 16.57
C ASP A 87 6.10 -4.42 17.07
N SER A 88 6.32 -3.47 17.99
CA SER A 88 5.22 -2.69 18.58
C SER A 88 5.03 -1.33 17.92
N TYR A 89 6.12 -0.57 17.75
CA TYR A 89 6.01 0.82 17.31
C TYR A 89 5.71 0.95 15.81
N ARG A 90 6.50 0.30 14.95
CA ARG A 90 6.25 0.33 13.50
C ARG A 90 4.88 -0.25 13.19
N SER A 91 4.55 -1.41 13.76
CA SER A 91 3.23 -2.03 13.59
C SER A 91 2.08 -1.11 13.99
N PHE A 92 2.22 -0.33 15.07
CA PHE A 92 1.25 0.67 15.48
C PHE A 92 1.06 1.75 14.40
N ILE A 93 2.13 2.39 13.92
CA ILE A 93 2.04 3.43 12.88
C ILE A 93 1.45 2.86 11.58
N GLY A 94 1.87 1.66 11.19
CA GLY A 94 1.32 0.97 10.02
C GLY A 94 -0.18 0.65 10.15
N SER A 95 -0.65 0.38 11.37
CA SER A 95 -2.08 0.13 11.64
C SER A 95 -2.87 1.42 11.71
N ALA A 96 -2.30 2.48 12.30
CA ALA A 96 -2.92 3.81 12.35
C ALA A 96 -3.18 4.37 10.95
N ALA A 97 -2.21 4.26 10.04
CA ALA A 97 -2.38 4.68 8.64
C ALA A 97 -3.53 3.92 7.94
N ILE A 98 -3.64 2.61 8.17
CA ILE A 98 -4.75 1.80 7.64
C ILE A 98 -6.09 2.30 8.21
N ALA A 99 -6.18 2.50 9.53
CA ALA A 99 -7.40 2.95 10.18
C ALA A 99 -7.86 4.33 9.68
N ILE A 100 -6.92 5.28 9.56
CA ILE A 100 -7.17 6.63 9.05
C ILE A 100 -7.75 6.58 7.63
N ILE A 101 -7.13 5.81 6.73
CA ILE A 101 -7.61 5.72 5.34
C ILE A 101 -8.96 5.02 5.29
N ILE A 102 -9.18 3.95 6.07
CA ILE A 102 -10.47 3.26 6.11
C ILE A 102 -11.58 4.19 6.61
N ALA A 103 -11.35 4.93 7.69
CA ALA A 103 -12.31 5.89 8.21
C ALA A 103 -12.68 6.93 7.13
N TYR A 104 -11.69 7.44 6.40
CA TYR A 104 -11.94 8.31 5.24
C TYR A 104 -12.80 7.62 4.17
N LEU A 105 -12.44 6.40 3.75
CA LEU A 105 -13.21 5.66 2.74
C LEU A 105 -14.65 5.36 3.18
N GLU A 106 -14.88 5.14 4.48
CA GLU A 106 -16.21 4.89 5.05
C GLU A 106 -17.05 6.17 5.16
N SER A 107 -16.41 7.34 5.32
CA SER A 107 -17.09 8.64 5.31
C SER A 107 -17.56 9.09 3.92
N GLN A 108 -17.02 8.51 2.84
CA GLN A 108 -17.34 8.89 1.47
C GLN A 108 -18.38 7.91 0.89
N GLU A 109 -19.60 8.40 0.62
CA GLU A 109 -20.71 7.56 0.15
C GLU A 109 -20.37 6.74 -1.10
N THR A 110 -19.60 7.33 -2.02
CA THR A 110 -19.17 6.67 -3.26
C THR A 110 -18.12 5.58 -3.04
N LEU A 111 -17.35 5.64 -1.95
CA LEU A 111 -16.26 4.70 -1.64
C LEU A 111 -16.66 3.68 -0.58
N LYS A 112 -17.67 3.98 0.23
CA LYS A 112 -18.10 3.18 1.37
C LYS A 112 -18.49 1.76 0.97
N HIS A 113 -19.20 1.61 -0.14
CA HIS A 113 -19.88 0.37 -0.54
C HIS A 113 -19.29 -0.33 -1.77
N SER A 114 -18.16 0.14 -2.34
CA SER A 114 -17.56 -0.44 -3.55
C SER A 114 -16.05 -0.62 -3.39
N ASP A 115 -15.59 -1.88 -3.38
CA ASP A 115 -14.15 -2.19 -3.40
C ASP A 115 -13.50 -1.70 -4.70
N ASP A 116 -14.22 -1.71 -5.83
CA ASP A 116 -13.71 -1.20 -7.11
C ASP A 116 -13.41 0.30 -7.03
N ASN A 117 -14.31 1.08 -6.42
CA ASN A 117 -14.10 2.52 -6.24
C ASN A 117 -12.96 2.79 -5.24
N ARG A 118 -12.82 1.98 -4.18
CA ARG A 118 -11.68 2.07 -3.25
C ARG A 118 -10.35 1.78 -3.93
N VAL A 119 -10.32 0.78 -4.81
CA VAL A 119 -9.13 0.43 -5.63
C VAL A 119 -8.77 1.56 -6.59
N GLU A 120 -9.75 2.13 -7.28
CA GLU A 120 -9.54 3.27 -8.18
C GLU A 120 -8.99 4.48 -7.43
N PHE A 121 -9.61 4.84 -6.30
CA PHE A 121 -9.15 5.90 -5.42
C PHE A 121 -7.70 5.67 -4.94
N ALA A 122 -7.40 4.48 -4.44
CA ALA A 122 -6.07 4.16 -3.93
C ALA A 122 -5.02 4.20 -5.05
N THR A 123 -5.35 3.69 -6.24
CA THR A 123 -4.47 3.71 -7.41
C THR A 123 -4.20 5.15 -7.87
N TYR A 124 -5.25 5.97 -7.97
CA TYR A 124 -5.13 7.39 -8.29
C TYR A 124 -4.26 8.13 -7.26
N THR A 125 -4.47 7.85 -5.99
CA THR A 125 -3.77 8.50 -4.88
C THR A 125 -2.28 8.09 -4.80
N LEU A 126 -1.96 6.86 -5.20
CA LEU A 126 -0.59 6.36 -5.35
C LEU A 126 0.10 6.89 -6.62
N ASP A 127 -0.64 7.19 -7.69
CA ASP A 127 -0.07 7.75 -8.92
C ASP A 127 0.73 9.01 -8.58
N LYS A 128 1.99 9.05 -9.06
CA LYS A 128 2.94 10.15 -8.83
C LYS A 128 3.12 10.54 -7.35
N LEU A 129 2.78 9.67 -6.40
CA LEU A 129 2.80 9.91 -4.95
C LEU A 129 1.94 11.11 -4.53
N ARG A 130 0.73 11.28 -5.11
CA ARG A 130 -0.18 12.41 -4.80
C ARG A 130 -0.46 12.55 -3.31
N PHE A 131 -0.56 11.43 -2.59
CA PHE A 131 -0.81 11.41 -1.14
C PHE A 131 0.21 12.18 -0.29
N LEU A 132 1.40 12.49 -0.82
CA LEU A 132 2.39 13.28 -0.10
C LEU A 132 2.05 14.78 -0.07
N TYR A 133 1.23 15.29 -0.98
CA TYR A 133 1.05 16.72 -1.20
C TYR A 133 -0.31 17.20 -0.69
N LYS A 134 -0.37 18.38 -0.05
CA LYS A 134 -1.66 18.99 0.34
C LYS A 134 -2.51 19.37 -0.87
N LYS A 135 -1.87 19.73 -2.00
CA LYS A 135 -2.55 20.10 -3.25
C LYS A 135 -2.02 19.26 -4.41
N ALA A 136 -2.80 18.25 -4.82
CA ALA A 136 -2.39 17.25 -5.83
C ALA A 136 -3.47 16.94 -6.90
N ASN A 137 -4.47 17.82 -7.07
CA ASN A 137 -5.66 17.53 -7.91
C ASN A 137 -5.42 17.62 -9.43
N SER A 138 -4.27 18.14 -9.87
CA SER A 138 -3.94 18.24 -11.30
C SER A 138 -3.27 16.96 -11.82
N ASP A 139 -3.29 16.66 -13.11
CA ASP A 139 -2.51 15.51 -13.62
C ASP A 139 -1.01 15.81 -13.78
N ASN A 140 -0.65 17.09 -13.81
CA ASN A 140 0.72 17.53 -13.94
C ASN A 140 1.40 17.61 -12.57
N LYS A 141 2.39 16.74 -12.33
CA LYS A 141 3.18 16.70 -11.09
C LYS A 141 3.84 18.05 -10.76
N SER A 142 4.18 18.84 -11.78
CA SER A 142 4.76 20.18 -11.60
C SER A 142 3.83 21.18 -10.92
N LYS A 143 2.52 20.92 -10.88
CA LYS A 143 1.53 21.73 -10.17
C LYS A 143 1.29 21.24 -8.73
N PHE A 144 1.93 20.16 -8.30
CA PHE A 144 1.81 19.68 -6.93
C PHE A 144 2.50 20.66 -5.99
N ARG A 145 1.89 20.92 -4.83
CA ARG A 145 2.40 21.88 -3.85
C ARG A 145 2.29 21.33 -2.45
N ARG A 146 3.11 21.87 -1.54
CA ARG A 146 3.14 21.52 -0.12
C ARG A 146 3.44 20.03 0.10
N LEU A 147 4.67 19.65 -0.25
CA LEU A 147 5.18 18.29 -0.09
C LEU A 147 5.21 17.89 1.40
N TYR A 148 4.87 16.63 1.69
CA TYR A 148 4.70 16.05 3.03
C TYR A 148 3.54 16.59 3.86
N GLN A 149 2.65 17.40 3.28
CA GLN A 149 1.46 17.94 3.95
C GLN A 149 0.15 17.29 3.46
N GLY A 150 0.22 16.12 2.83
CA GLY A 150 -0.99 15.37 2.50
C GLY A 150 -1.74 14.92 3.76
N ALA A 151 -3.07 14.97 3.73
CA ALA A 151 -3.92 14.77 4.92
C ALA A 151 -3.63 13.45 5.66
N PHE A 152 -3.53 12.34 4.92
CA PHE A 152 -3.22 11.03 5.51
C PHE A 152 -1.84 10.97 6.14
N VAL A 153 -0.85 11.66 5.57
CA VAL A 153 0.51 11.73 6.11
C VAL A 153 0.52 12.51 7.42
N VAL A 154 -0.12 13.69 7.44
CA VAL A 154 -0.19 14.54 8.62
C VAL A 154 -0.91 13.83 9.77
N GLN A 155 -2.06 13.20 9.52
CA GLN A 155 -2.78 12.47 10.57
C GLN A 155 -2.00 11.25 11.08
N THR A 156 -1.36 10.49 10.19
CA THR A 156 -0.50 9.36 10.60
C THR A 156 0.70 9.86 11.41
N PHE A 157 1.22 11.04 11.08
CA PHE A 157 2.30 11.68 11.81
C PHE A 157 1.85 12.26 13.17
N GLY A 158 0.60 12.71 13.29
CA GLY A 158 -0.01 13.01 14.59
C GLY A 158 -0.11 11.78 15.50
N ALA A 159 -0.51 10.64 14.94
CA ALA A 159 -0.52 9.36 15.67
C ALA A 159 0.90 8.95 16.11
N HIS A 160 1.92 9.23 15.30
CA HIS A 160 3.33 9.08 15.67
C HIS A 160 3.68 9.91 16.91
N PHE A 161 3.37 11.20 16.93
CA PHE A 161 3.64 12.06 18.09
C PHE A 161 2.92 11.59 19.35
N THR A 162 1.67 11.16 19.21
CA THR A 162 0.90 10.62 20.33
C THR A 162 1.59 9.38 20.92
N ALA A 163 2.11 8.49 20.09
CA ALA A 163 2.79 7.28 20.53
C ALA A 163 4.15 7.52 21.21
N ILE A 164 4.82 8.63 20.91
CA ILE A 164 6.09 9.01 21.55
C ILE A 164 5.92 10.08 22.63
N ASN A 165 4.70 10.56 22.85
CA ASN A 165 4.42 11.54 23.89
C ASN A 165 4.76 10.93 25.27
N GLY A 166 5.51 11.68 26.08
CA GLY A 166 6.04 11.17 27.36
C GLY A 166 7.23 10.22 27.25
N ALA A 167 7.81 10.00 26.06
CA ALA A 167 9.04 9.26 25.91
C ALA A 167 10.18 9.93 26.71
N ARG A 168 10.88 9.15 27.53
CA ARG A 168 12.00 9.64 28.34
C ARG A 168 13.28 9.60 27.53
N LYS A 169 14.05 10.69 27.59
CA LYS A 169 15.41 10.74 27.04
C LYS A 169 16.27 9.68 27.71
N ILE A 170 16.89 8.81 26.91
CA ILE A 170 17.80 7.79 27.41
C ILE A 170 19.21 8.37 27.38
N HIS A 171 19.81 8.52 28.56
CA HIS A 171 21.16 9.04 28.71
C HIS A 171 22.15 8.17 27.92
N GLY A 172 23.00 8.81 27.10
CA GLY A 172 24.00 8.15 26.26
C GLY A 172 23.52 7.69 24.88
N LEU A 173 22.21 7.74 24.59
CA LEU A 173 21.68 7.45 23.25
C LEU A 173 21.52 8.72 22.39
N GLU A 174 21.22 9.84 23.05
CA GLU A 174 21.10 11.16 22.43
C GLU A 174 22.41 11.93 22.57
N LYS A 175 22.82 12.63 21.52
CA LYS A 175 23.92 13.58 21.65
C LYS A 175 23.43 14.79 22.45
N PRO A 176 24.18 15.24 23.47
CA PRO A 176 23.78 16.40 24.25
C PRO A 176 23.62 17.63 23.33
N GLY A 177 22.45 18.25 23.36
CA GLY A 177 22.11 19.44 22.56
C GLY A 177 21.53 19.16 21.17
N GLU A 178 21.36 17.91 20.75
CA GLU A 178 20.71 17.58 19.47
C GLU A 178 19.19 17.45 19.68
N ASN A 179 18.40 18.29 19.01
CA ASN A 179 16.94 18.18 19.02
C ASN A 179 16.51 16.91 18.27
N LEU A 180 15.47 16.21 18.77
CA LEU A 180 14.90 15.09 18.04
C LEU A 180 14.41 15.58 16.68
N ASN A 181 14.99 15.02 15.62
CA ASN A 181 14.61 15.38 14.26
C ASN A 181 13.31 14.63 13.87
N PRO A 182 12.19 15.32 13.61
CA PRO A 182 10.93 14.69 13.25
C PRO A 182 10.98 13.97 11.90
N VAL A 183 12.05 14.15 11.12
CA VAL A 183 12.19 13.57 9.77
C VAL A 183 12.01 12.05 9.75
N GLY A 184 12.55 11.32 10.74
CA GLY A 184 12.40 9.87 10.80
C GLY A 184 10.94 9.44 10.98
N GLY A 185 10.20 10.15 11.84
CA GLY A 185 8.78 9.92 12.06
C GLY A 185 7.90 10.26 10.87
N LEU A 186 8.21 11.38 10.21
CA LEU A 186 7.52 11.81 8.99
C LEU A 186 7.75 10.80 7.86
N ALA A 187 8.98 10.36 7.66
CA ALA A 187 9.33 9.36 6.66
C ALA A 187 8.63 8.01 6.92
N LEU A 188 8.57 7.58 8.17
CA LEU A 188 7.84 6.38 8.59
C LEU A 188 6.34 6.51 8.31
N SER A 189 5.75 7.67 8.58
CA SER A 189 4.33 7.95 8.33
C SER A 189 4.02 7.93 6.83
N CYS A 190 4.89 8.50 5.98
CA CYS A 190 4.75 8.44 4.53
C CYS A 190 4.74 6.99 4.02
N ALA A 191 5.70 6.18 4.46
CA ALA A 191 5.78 4.77 4.07
C ALA A 191 4.58 3.95 4.59
N ALA A 192 4.05 4.27 5.78
CA ALA A 192 2.87 3.63 6.31
C ALA A 192 1.61 3.93 5.48
N VAL A 193 1.43 5.19 5.06
CA VAL A 193 0.34 5.61 4.17
C VAL A 193 0.46 4.95 2.80
N GLU A 194 1.65 4.96 2.20
CA GLU A 194 1.91 4.27 0.92
C GLU A 194 1.55 2.79 1.00
N ARG A 195 1.95 2.12 2.08
CA ARG A 195 1.61 0.72 2.33
C ARG A 195 0.11 0.51 2.44
N ALA A 196 -0.58 1.32 3.24
CA ALA A 196 -2.02 1.19 3.44
C ALA A 196 -2.78 1.34 2.13
N LEU A 197 -2.45 2.36 1.33
CA LEU A 197 -3.01 2.55 -0.01
C LEU A 197 -2.67 1.38 -0.95
N THR A 198 -1.44 0.85 -0.89
CA THR A 198 -1.04 -0.30 -1.71
C THR A 198 -1.88 -1.53 -1.38
N LEU A 199 -2.14 -1.80 -0.10
CA LEU A 199 -2.98 -2.93 0.32
C LEU A 199 -4.41 -2.81 -0.18
N ILE A 200 -4.95 -1.60 -0.27
CA ILE A 200 -6.28 -1.35 -0.83
C ILE A 200 -6.25 -1.50 -2.35
N ALA A 201 -5.28 -0.88 -3.03
CA ALA A 201 -5.13 -0.95 -4.48
C ALA A 201 -4.95 -2.39 -5.00
N THR A 202 -4.28 -3.26 -4.25
CA THR A 202 -4.10 -4.67 -4.60
C THR A 202 -5.24 -5.58 -4.12
N ARG A 203 -6.33 -5.03 -3.56
CA ARG A 203 -7.45 -5.76 -2.95
C ARG A 203 -7.03 -6.72 -1.83
N THR A 204 -5.92 -6.42 -1.15
CA THR A 204 -5.48 -7.17 0.04
C THR A 204 -6.30 -6.79 1.27
N ILE A 205 -6.82 -5.55 1.31
CA ILE A 205 -7.83 -5.12 2.27
C ILE A 205 -9.11 -4.85 1.47
N THR A 206 -10.18 -5.59 1.78
CA THR A 206 -11.51 -5.45 1.18
C THR A 206 -12.53 -4.96 2.21
N ILE A 207 -13.67 -4.45 1.75
CA ILE A 207 -14.79 -4.04 2.63
C ILE A 207 -15.20 -5.20 3.56
N GLU A 208 -15.29 -6.42 3.04
CA GLU A 208 -15.66 -7.60 3.82
C GLU A 208 -14.70 -7.83 5.00
N MET A 209 -13.40 -7.66 4.79
CA MET A 209 -12.40 -7.80 5.85
C MET A 209 -12.53 -6.70 6.91
N VAL A 210 -12.83 -5.47 6.50
CA VAL A 210 -13.07 -4.35 7.42
C VAL A 210 -14.30 -4.60 8.27
N LEU A 211 -15.41 -5.00 7.66
CA LEU A 211 -16.67 -5.32 8.35
C LEU A 211 -16.48 -6.50 9.32
N THR A 212 -15.72 -7.51 8.93
CA THR A 212 -15.40 -8.67 9.78
C THR A 212 -14.56 -8.28 10.99
N ALA A 213 -13.64 -7.33 10.82
CA ALA A 213 -12.78 -6.86 11.90
C ALA A 213 -13.54 -6.07 12.98
N LYS A 214 -14.70 -5.45 12.66
CA LYS A 214 -15.57 -4.71 13.61
C LYS A 214 -14.79 -3.72 14.50
N GLY A 215 -13.92 -2.91 13.89
CA GLY A 215 -13.08 -1.93 14.61
C GLY A 215 -11.84 -2.52 15.28
N LYS A 216 -11.57 -3.82 15.14
CA LYS A 216 -10.33 -4.46 15.59
C LYS A 216 -9.27 -4.46 14.47
N SER A 217 -8.07 -4.96 14.79
CA SER A 217 -7.00 -5.14 13.80
C SER A 217 -7.46 -6.05 12.64
N ILE A 218 -7.33 -5.57 11.41
CA ILE A 218 -7.71 -6.30 10.20
C ILE A 218 -6.70 -7.43 9.98
N PRO A 219 -7.13 -8.70 9.95
CA PRO A 219 -6.23 -9.83 9.74
C PRO A 219 -5.77 -9.85 8.28
N LEU A 220 -4.52 -9.44 8.04
CA LEU A 220 -3.95 -9.50 6.70
C LEU A 220 -3.69 -10.95 6.27
N PRO A 221 -3.88 -11.31 4.99
CA PRO A 221 -3.66 -12.66 4.50
C PRO A 221 -2.20 -13.09 4.75
N LYS A 222 -2.06 -14.30 5.30
CA LYS A 222 -0.75 -14.95 5.41
C LYS A 222 -0.34 -15.49 4.05
N THR A 223 0.89 -15.24 3.67
CA THR A 223 1.47 -15.74 2.41
C THR A 223 2.38 -16.94 2.70
N LEU A 224 2.31 -17.98 1.86
CA LEU A 224 3.26 -19.10 1.95
C LEU A 224 4.62 -18.61 1.46
N ASN A 225 5.63 -18.70 2.32
CA ASN A 225 7.00 -18.48 1.90
C ASN A 225 7.51 -19.74 1.20
N HIS A 226 7.70 -19.68 -0.12
CA HIS A 226 8.12 -20.81 -0.95
C HIS A 226 9.50 -21.37 -0.63
N SER A 227 10.39 -20.61 0.03
CA SER A 227 11.73 -21.09 0.39
C SER A 227 11.79 -21.84 1.72
N THR A 228 11.00 -21.39 2.69
CA THR A 228 10.96 -21.99 4.02
C THR A 228 9.80 -22.98 4.19
N GLY A 229 8.83 -22.98 3.28
CA GLY A 229 7.59 -23.72 3.40
C GLY A 229 6.68 -23.22 4.53
N LYS A 230 7.03 -22.10 5.18
CA LYS A 230 6.29 -21.56 6.32
C LYS A 230 5.30 -20.50 5.87
N VAL A 231 4.08 -20.59 6.41
CA VAL A 231 3.05 -19.56 6.25
C VAL A 231 3.40 -18.37 7.14
N SER A 232 3.55 -17.17 6.57
CA SER A 232 4.05 -15.99 7.29
C SER A 232 3.32 -14.70 6.89
N ASN A 233 3.26 -13.76 7.84
CA ASN A 233 2.82 -12.37 7.62
C ASN A 233 3.96 -11.44 7.15
N ARG A 234 5.17 -11.96 6.91
CA ARG A 234 6.33 -11.12 6.58
C ARG A 234 6.12 -10.26 5.33
N GLN A 235 5.42 -10.75 4.31
CA GLN A 235 5.21 -10.03 3.05
C GLN A 235 4.24 -8.86 3.19
N THR A 236 3.21 -9.01 4.00
CA THR A 236 2.20 -7.96 4.25
C THR A 236 2.57 -7.06 5.42
N GLY A 237 3.47 -7.48 6.30
CA GLY A 237 3.89 -6.73 7.49
C GLY A 237 4.62 -5.42 7.17
N PHE A 238 4.47 -4.43 8.06
CA PHE A 238 5.19 -3.15 8.01
C PHE A 238 6.49 -3.24 8.82
N ASN A 239 7.52 -3.85 8.23
CA ASN A 239 8.82 -4.08 8.87
C ASN A 239 9.96 -3.49 8.02
N ASP A 240 11.19 -3.46 8.56
CA ASP A 240 12.33 -2.87 7.85
C ASP A 240 12.72 -3.63 6.58
N VAL A 241 12.46 -4.94 6.56
CA VAL A 241 12.83 -5.80 5.42
C VAL A 241 11.99 -5.45 4.19
N THR A 242 10.68 -5.25 4.37
CA THR A 242 9.76 -4.95 3.27
C THR A 242 9.65 -3.45 2.98
N TRP A 243 9.63 -2.60 4.02
CA TRP A 243 9.34 -1.17 3.88
C TRP A 243 10.47 -0.24 4.34
N GLY A 244 11.58 -0.77 4.84
CA GLY A 244 12.71 0.05 5.31
C GLY A 244 13.36 0.85 4.19
N SER A 245 13.44 0.29 2.97
CA SER A 245 13.97 1.03 1.81
C SER A 245 13.08 2.21 1.43
N SER A 246 11.76 2.01 1.34
CA SER A 246 10.81 3.09 1.05
C SER A 246 10.83 4.16 2.15
N THR A 247 10.85 3.73 3.42
CA THR A 247 10.98 4.65 4.57
C THR A 247 12.22 5.53 4.44
N ARG A 248 13.40 4.94 4.22
CA ARG A 248 14.65 5.69 4.04
C ARG A 248 14.61 6.61 2.82
N SER A 249 13.94 6.23 1.73
CA SER A 249 13.82 7.08 0.54
C SER A 249 13.12 8.42 0.81
N TYR A 250 12.18 8.44 1.77
CA TYR A 250 11.48 9.67 2.18
C TYR A 250 12.35 10.59 3.04
N GLU A 251 13.38 10.07 3.70
CA GLU A 251 14.33 10.86 4.49
C GLU A 251 15.32 11.64 3.60
N PHE A 252 15.77 11.05 2.49
CA PHE A 252 16.79 11.65 1.61
C PHE A 252 16.23 12.69 0.62
N SER A 253 14.94 12.66 0.31
CA SER A 253 14.34 13.58 -0.67
C SER A 253 14.42 15.06 -0.27
N LYS A 254 14.56 15.36 1.04
CA LYS A 254 14.80 16.73 1.54
C LYS A 254 16.21 17.27 1.25
N LYS A 255 17.24 16.41 1.17
CA LYS A 255 18.62 16.87 0.92
C LYS A 255 18.82 17.39 -0.51
N SER A 256 18.04 16.90 -1.47
CA SER A 256 18.12 17.33 -2.88
C SER A 256 17.40 18.65 -3.19
N HIS A 257 16.55 19.17 -2.30
CA HIS A 257 15.76 20.39 -2.56
C HIS A 257 16.39 21.66 -1.96
N ARG A 258 17.58 21.59 -1.36
CA ARG A 258 18.29 22.75 -0.79
C ARG A 258 18.89 23.71 -1.83
N SER A 259 18.83 23.43 -3.14
CA SER A 259 19.39 24.32 -4.17
C SER A 259 18.37 25.20 -4.90
N GLY A 260 17.12 25.29 -4.42
CA GLY A 260 16.09 26.08 -5.09
C GLY A 260 15.07 26.67 -4.12
N ASN A 261 15.42 27.82 -3.54
CA ASN A 261 14.52 28.88 -3.08
C ASN A 261 13.15 28.47 -2.48
N ASP A 262 13.13 27.63 -1.44
CA ASP A 262 11.92 27.41 -0.62
C ASP A 262 12.31 27.33 0.87
N ARG A 263 12.05 28.42 1.61
CA ARG A 263 12.15 28.52 3.07
C ARG A 263 10.96 27.83 3.75
N ALA A 264 10.75 26.54 3.51
CA ALA A 264 9.54 25.84 3.98
C ALA A 264 9.77 24.87 5.15
N VAL A 265 10.95 24.89 5.80
CA VAL A 265 11.23 24.00 6.94
C VAL A 265 11.29 24.76 8.27
N ASP A 266 11.44 26.09 8.24
CA ASP A 266 11.40 26.92 9.46
C ASP A 266 9.96 27.35 9.82
N ASP A 267 9.01 27.34 8.87
CA ASP A 267 7.59 27.68 9.10
C ASP A 267 6.71 26.43 9.33
N ALA A 268 7.29 25.29 9.70
CA ALA A 268 6.59 24.00 9.67
C ALA A 268 5.79 23.66 10.95
N VAL A 269 5.66 24.58 11.91
CA VAL A 269 4.73 24.46 13.05
C VAL A 269 4.32 25.87 13.47
N ASP A 270 3.40 26.49 12.74
CA ASP A 270 2.57 27.53 13.35
C ASP A 270 1.54 26.82 14.23
N ASP A 271 1.47 27.19 15.52
CA ASP A 271 0.59 26.56 16.53
C ASP A 271 -0.90 26.57 16.09
N GLU A 272 -1.29 27.45 15.16
CA GLU A 272 -2.66 27.56 14.63
C GLU A 272 -3.10 26.34 13.77
N ASP A 273 -2.18 25.60 13.14
CA ASP A 273 -2.54 24.43 12.29
C ASP A 273 -2.76 23.14 13.12
N LEU A 274 -2.33 23.12 14.39
CA LEU A 274 -2.57 22.00 15.30
C LEU A 274 -3.99 22.02 15.90
N ASP A 275 -4.58 23.21 16.05
CA ASP A 275 -5.96 23.37 16.54
C ASP A 275 -7.00 22.92 15.51
N GLU A 276 -6.74 23.09 14.20
CA GLU A 276 -7.64 22.57 13.13
C GLU A 276 -7.60 21.03 13.06
N CYS A 277 -6.47 20.41 13.41
CA CYS A 277 -6.36 18.95 13.54
C CYS A 277 -7.04 18.40 14.81
N ALA A 278 -7.08 19.17 15.90
CA ALA A 278 -7.78 18.82 17.14
C ALA A 278 -9.31 18.90 16.96
N GLN A 279 -9.81 19.92 16.24
CA GLN A 279 -11.25 20.09 15.98
C GLN A 279 -11.87 18.95 15.15
N LEU A 280 -11.07 18.24 14.34
CA LEU A 280 -11.54 17.04 13.60
C LEU A 280 -11.62 15.77 14.46
N MET A 281 -11.01 15.75 15.65
CA MET A 281 -11.09 14.62 16.59
C MET A 281 -12.24 14.75 17.60
N ASP A 282 -12.88 15.91 17.72
CA ASP A 282 -13.99 16.16 18.67
C ASP A 282 -15.40 15.83 18.15
N ILE A 283 -15.55 15.21 16.97
CA ILE A 283 -16.86 14.81 16.41
C ILE A 283 -17.38 13.48 17.01
N SER A 284 -17.06 13.16 18.28
CA SER A 284 -17.57 11.94 18.93
C SER A 284 -18.21 12.11 20.31
N GLU A 285 -18.38 13.33 20.81
CA GLU A 285 -19.10 13.59 22.06
C GLU A 285 -20.23 14.63 21.88
N SER A 286 -21.36 14.19 21.35
CA SER A 286 -22.72 14.79 21.51
C SER A 286 -23.65 13.96 20.59
N GLU A 287 -24.78 13.37 21.00
CA GLU A 287 -25.72 13.64 22.07
C GLU A 287 -26.35 12.30 22.52
N SER A 288 -26.42 12.05 23.84
CA SER A 288 -27.41 11.12 24.41
C SER A 288 -28.30 11.91 25.37
N GLY A 289 -29.17 12.73 24.79
CA GLY A 289 -30.27 13.36 25.50
C GLY A 289 -31.39 12.35 25.68
N SER A 290 -31.42 11.66 26.82
CA SER A 290 -32.59 10.90 27.27
C SER A 290 -33.56 11.86 27.95
N GLU A 291 -34.49 12.41 27.18
CA GLU A 291 -35.72 13.01 27.72
C GLU A 291 -36.72 11.88 28.00
N ASP A 292 -36.66 11.32 29.21
CA ASP A 292 -37.74 10.49 29.74
C ASP A 292 -38.91 11.42 30.13
N SER A 293 -39.84 11.57 29.21
CA SER A 293 -41.21 12.01 29.51
C SER A 293 -42.16 10.88 29.14
N ASP A 294 -42.65 10.15 30.14
CA ASP A 294 -43.96 9.56 30.02
C ASP A 294 -44.72 9.59 31.34
N HIS A 295 -45.97 9.99 31.20
CA HIS A 295 -46.89 10.47 32.21
C HIS A 295 -48.10 9.53 32.13
N THR A 296 -48.29 8.67 33.12
CA THR A 296 -49.51 7.85 33.24
C THR A 296 -49.87 7.76 34.72
N ILE A 297 -50.74 8.65 35.20
CA ILE A 297 -52.21 8.51 35.29
C ILE A 297 -52.63 7.39 36.25
N GLY A 298 -53.02 7.84 37.45
CA GLY A 298 -54.31 7.54 38.09
C GLY A 298 -54.57 6.11 38.55
N SER A 299 -54.45 5.88 39.85
CA SER A 299 -55.14 4.81 40.56
C SER A 299 -55.91 5.40 41.74
N ASP A 300 -57.21 5.60 41.54
CA ASP A 300 -58.21 5.78 42.59
C ASP A 300 -59.31 4.72 42.41
N ALA A 301 -59.70 4.13 43.56
CA ALA A 301 -60.94 3.41 43.89
C ALA A 301 -61.28 2.10 43.13
N GLU A 302 -61.28 0.97 43.84
CA GLU A 302 -62.33 0.48 44.76
C GLU A 302 -61.76 -0.52 45.77
#